data_AF-A0A2E6MSW4-F1
#
_entry.id   AF-A0A2E6MSW4-F1
#
_cell.length_a   1.000
_cell.length_b   1.000
_cell.length_c   1.000
_cell.angle_alpha   90.00
_cell.angle_beta   90.00
_cell.angle_gamma   90.00
#
_symmetry.space_group_name_H-M   'P 1'
#
loop_
_entity.id
_entity.type
_entity.pdbx_description
1 polymer ?
#
loop_
_entity_poly.entity_id
_entity_poly.type
_entity_poly.pdbx_seq_one_letter_code
_entity_poly.pdbx_strand_id
1 'polypeptide(L)'
;MSDENKTAQAPVTEPAQPTMAAPTGDAQTGQAPQATELTVQDLGVIKTIIEVAQSRGAFKANELEAVGKTFNKLDTFLTSIQNQQVAKQPDAPAPATAPTEGDKANG
;
A
#
# COMPACT_ATOMS: atom_id res chain seq x y z
N MET A 1 -28.23 -35.42 52.69
CA MET A 1 -27.90 -34.76 53.97
C MET A 1 -26.53 -35.23 54.38
N SER A 2 -25.61 -34.26 54.49
CA SER A 2 -24.35 -34.24 55.26
C SER A 2 -23.30 -33.46 54.48
N ASP A 3 -23.53 -32.15 54.51
CA ASP A 3 -22.57 -31.08 54.38
C ASP A 3 -21.46 -31.17 55.45
N GLU A 4 -20.43 -30.35 55.23
CA GLU A 4 -19.36 -29.92 56.15
C GLU A 4 -17.96 -30.44 55.85
N ASN A 5 -17.22 -29.66 55.07
CA ASN A 5 -15.90 -29.25 55.50
C ASN A 5 -15.69 -27.75 55.28
N LYS A 6 -15.47 -27.06 56.39
CA LYS A 6 -15.33 -25.63 56.59
C LYS A 6 -13.84 -25.28 56.60
N THR A 7 -13.40 -24.41 55.69
CA THR A 7 -12.13 -23.66 55.79
C THR A 7 -12.28 -22.45 54.86
N ALA A 8 -12.72 -21.32 55.40
CA ALA A 8 -11.90 -20.23 55.94
C ALA A 8 -11.42 -19.27 54.84
N GLN A 9 -11.92 -18.04 54.96
CA GLN A 9 -11.62 -16.87 54.16
C GLN A 9 -10.14 -16.48 54.27
N ALA A 10 -9.55 -16.07 53.16
CA ALA A 10 -8.55 -15.00 53.14
C ALA A 10 -8.95 -14.02 52.03
N PRO A 11 -9.04 -12.72 52.33
CA PRO A 11 -9.57 -11.71 51.42
C PRO A 11 -8.63 -11.51 50.24
N VAL A 12 -9.16 -11.62 49.03
CA VAL A 12 -8.49 -11.11 47.84
C VAL A 12 -8.40 -9.61 48.00
N THR A 13 -7.18 -9.13 48.22
CA THR A 13 -6.80 -7.72 48.14
C THR A 13 -7.21 -7.19 46.76
N GLU A 14 -8.24 -6.38 46.73
CA GLU A 14 -8.66 -5.57 45.59
C GLU A 14 -7.84 -4.27 45.61
N PRO A 15 -6.86 -4.06 44.70
CA PRO A 15 -6.29 -2.74 44.52
C PRO A 15 -7.28 -1.89 43.74
N ALA A 16 -7.94 -0.98 44.46
CA ALA A 16 -8.44 0.33 44.05
C ALA A 16 -8.72 0.50 42.55
N GLN A 17 -10.00 0.44 42.17
CA GLN A 17 -10.48 1.05 40.94
C GLN A 17 -10.17 2.55 40.97
N PRO A 18 -9.47 3.13 39.97
CA PRO A 18 -9.46 4.57 39.81
C PRO A 18 -10.86 5.00 39.36
N THR A 19 -11.54 5.77 40.21
CA THR A 19 -12.68 6.59 39.79
C THR A 19 -12.16 7.58 38.74
N MET A 20 -12.36 7.27 37.46
CA MET A 20 -12.15 8.23 36.39
C MET A 20 -13.40 9.10 36.30
N ALA A 21 -13.29 10.31 36.83
CA ALA A 21 -14.23 11.39 36.56
C ALA A 21 -14.35 11.60 35.04
N ALA A 22 -15.58 11.60 34.54
CA ALA A 22 -15.86 11.90 33.14
C ALA A 22 -15.41 13.33 32.79
N PRO A 23 -14.65 13.54 31.70
CA PRO A 23 -14.56 14.86 31.11
C PRO A 23 -15.82 15.06 30.26
N THR A 24 -16.74 15.88 30.76
CA THR A 24 -17.71 16.57 29.91
C THR A 24 -16.92 17.61 29.12
N GLY A 25 -16.73 17.39 27.82
CA GLY A 25 -16.01 18.32 26.95
C GLY A 25 -15.77 17.76 25.56
N ASP A 26 -16.64 18.18 24.64
CA ASP A 26 -16.48 18.25 23.19
C ASP A 26 -16.04 16.97 22.45
N ALA A 27 -16.98 16.41 21.69
CA ALA A 27 -16.73 15.47 20.62
C ALA A 27 -15.82 16.12 19.55
N GLN A 28 -14.51 16.09 19.76
CA GLN A 28 -13.56 16.18 18.66
C GLN A 28 -13.70 14.88 17.88
N THR A 29 -14.46 14.94 16.80
CA THR A 29 -14.39 13.97 15.70
C THR A 29 -12.93 13.80 15.33
N GLY A 30 -12.31 12.71 15.81
CA GLY A 30 -11.00 12.29 15.37
C GLY A 30 -11.04 12.16 13.87
N GLN A 31 -10.41 13.09 13.16
CA GLN A 31 -10.09 12.92 11.77
C GLN A 31 -9.16 11.70 11.75
N ALA A 32 -9.70 10.56 11.32
CA ALA A 32 -8.89 9.43 10.94
C ALA A 32 -7.78 9.97 10.01
N PRO A 33 -6.51 9.56 10.19
CA PRO A 33 -5.45 9.98 9.28
C PRO A 33 -5.95 9.78 7.85
N GLN A 34 -6.05 10.85 7.07
CA GLN A 34 -6.34 10.73 5.64
C GLN A 34 -5.24 9.83 5.10
N ALA A 35 -5.60 8.60 4.74
CA ALA A 35 -4.66 7.67 4.16
C ALA A 35 -4.11 8.36 2.91
N THR A 36 -2.80 8.62 2.88
CA THR A 36 -2.16 9.15 1.68
C THR A 36 -2.36 8.11 0.58
N GLU A 37 -3.21 8.44 -0.40
CA GLU A 37 -3.45 7.58 -1.55
C GLU A 37 -2.40 7.85 -2.62
N LEU A 38 -1.86 6.77 -3.21
CA LEU A 38 -0.96 6.88 -4.35
C LEU A 38 -1.76 7.21 -5.60
N THR A 39 -1.35 8.25 -6.32
CA THR A 39 -1.96 8.65 -7.59
C THR A 39 -1.14 8.16 -8.79
N VAL A 40 -1.76 8.18 -9.98
CA VAL A 40 -1.06 7.86 -11.25
C VAL A 40 0.13 8.79 -11.49
N GLN A 41 0.03 10.05 -11.05
CA GLN A 41 1.13 11.01 -11.13
C GLN A 41 2.32 10.57 -10.25
N ASP A 42 2.05 10.17 -9.01
CA ASP A 42 3.10 9.67 -8.11
C ASP A 42 3.79 8.44 -8.67
N LEU A 43 3.02 7.52 -9.24
CA LEU A 43 3.55 6.33 -9.90
C LEU A 43 4.46 6.67 -11.10
N GLY A 44 4.10 7.69 -11.88
CA GLY A 44 4.96 8.22 -12.95
C GLY A 44 6.27 8.79 -12.41
N VAL A 45 6.22 9.54 -11.31
CA VAL A 45 7.43 10.08 -10.65
C VAL A 45 8.32 8.96 -10.13
N ILE A 46 7.74 7.91 -9.53
CA ILE A 46 8.48 6.73 -9.05
C ILE A 46 9.21 6.04 -10.21
N LYS A 47 8.54 5.90 -11.37
CA LYS A 47 9.17 5.35 -12.58
C LYS A 47 10.44 6.15 -12.95
N THR A 48 10.34 7.47 -13.04
CA THR A 48 11.48 8.34 -13.35
C THR A 48 12.60 8.26 -12.30
N ILE A 49 12.26 8.16 -11.01
CA ILE A 49 13.26 7.98 -9.94
C ILE A 49 14.05 6.68 -10.15
N ILE A 50 13.38 5.59 -10.53
CA ILE A 50 14.04 4.30 -10.82
C ILE A 50 15.01 4.45 -12.00
N GLU A 51 14.60 5.11 -13.09
CA GLU A 51 15.46 5.37 -14.26
C GLU A 51 16.71 6.18 -13.88
N VAL A 52 16.53 7.25 -13.10
CA VAL A 52 17.64 8.08 -12.60
C VAL A 52 18.57 7.27 -11.70
N ALA A 53 18.04 6.44 -10.81
CA ALA A 53 18.83 5.58 -9.95
C ALA A 53 19.62 4.52 -10.75
N GLN A 54 19.00 3.89 -11.75
CA GLN A 54 19.66 2.94 -12.64
C GLN A 54 20.79 3.61 -13.44
N SER A 55 20.54 4.78 -14.02
CA SER A 55 21.56 5.52 -14.79
C SER A 55 22.77 5.94 -13.95
N ARG A 56 22.58 6.09 -12.64
CA ARG A 56 23.65 6.42 -11.67
C ARG A 56 24.32 5.17 -11.08
N GLY A 57 23.88 3.97 -11.43
CA GLY A 57 24.39 2.72 -10.86
C GLY A 57 24.10 2.58 -9.36
N ALA A 58 22.96 3.09 -8.89
CA ALA A 58 22.58 3.05 -7.47
C ALA A 58 22.31 1.62 -6.96
N PHE A 59 22.00 0.68 -7.85
CA PHE A 59 21.71 -0.72 -7.54
C PHE A 59 22.89 -1.62 -7.88
N LYS A 60 23.12 -2.65 -7.08
CA LYS A 60 24.12 -3.69 -7.36
C LYS A 60 23.59 -4.71 -8.37
N ALA A 61 24.49 -5.48 -8.97
CA ALA A 61 24.14 -6.49 -9.98
C ALA A 61 23.02 -7.44 -9.50
N ASN A 62 23.12 -7.90 -8.24
CA ASN A 62 22.14 -8.83 -7.65
C ASN A 62 20.73 -8.23 -7.50
N GLU A 63 20.59 -6.90 -7.52
CA GLU A 63 19.32 -6.19 -7.32
C GLU A 63 18.69 -5.75 -8.65
N LEU A 64 19.50 -5.59 -9.70
CA LEU A 64 19.05 -5.08 -11.00
C LEU A 64 17.93 -5.91 -11.62
N GLU A 65 17.93 -7.24 -11.44
CA GLU A 65 16.85 -8.09 -11.96
C GLU A 65 15.50 -7.76 -11.32
N ALA A 66 15.47 -7.63 -9.99
CA ALA A 66 14.24 -7.32 -9.25
C ALA A 66 13.75 -5.90 -9.55
N VAL A 67 14.67 -4.93 -9.61
CA VAL A 67 14.35 -3.54 -9.97
C VAL A 67 13.82 -3.48 -11.41
N GLY A 68 14.47 -4.13 -12.36
CA GLY A 68 14.04 -4.17 -13.77
C GLY A 68 12.66 -4.80 -13.94
N LYS A 69 12.40 -5.93 -13.27
CA LYS A 69 11.06 -6.56 -13.26
C LYS A 69 9.99 -5.63 -12.69
N THR A 70 10.30 -4.89 -11.63
CA THR A 70 9.37 -3.95 -11.00
C THR A 70 9.10 -2.75 -11.91
N PHE A 71 10.14 -2.21 -12.53
CA PHE A 71 10.05 -1.13 -13.50
C PHE A 71 9.15 -1.49 -14.68
N ASN A 72 9.36 -2.67 -15.30
CA ASN A 72 8.56 -3.12 -16.44
C ASN A 72 7.07 -3.28 -16.07
N LYS A 73 6.78 -3.79 -14.87
CA LYS A 73 5.38 -3.91 -14.37
C LYS A 73 4.74 -2.55 -14.16
N LEU A 74 5.47 -1.61 -13.56
CA LEU A 74 5.00 -0.24 -13.35
C LEU A 74 4.71 0.46 -14.68
N ASP A 75 5.62 0.33 -15.66
CA ASP A 75 5.46 0.92 -16.99
C ASP A 75 4.25 0.34 -17.75
N THR A 76 4.09 -0.98 -17.73
CA THR A 76 2.94 -1.66 -18.34
C THR A 76 1.63 -1.21 -17.69
N PHE A 77 1.60 -1.09 -16.36
CA PHE A 77 0.43 -0.63 -15.63
C PHE A 77 0.07 0.82 -16.00
N LEU A 78 1.05 1.73 -15.99
CA LEU A 78 0.83 3.13 -16.36
C LEU A 78 0.33 3.28 -17.80
N THR A 79 0.89 2.50 -18.74
CA THR A 79 0.44 2.46 -20.14
C THR A 79 -1.00 1.95 -20.25
N SER A 80 -1.35 0.89 -19.52
CA SER A 80 -2.73 0.37 -19.48
C SER A 80 -3.72 1.40 -18.94
N ILE A 81 -3.36 2.12 -17.87
CA ILE A 81 -4.18 3.18 -17.31
C ILE A 81 -4.36 4.35 -18.28
N GLN A 82 -3.30 4.74 -19.00
CA GLN A 82 -3.39 5.78 -20.04
C GLN A 82 -4.32 5.34 -21.18
N ASN A 83 -4.16 4.12 -21.69
CA ASN A 83 -5.00 3.58 -22.77
C ASN A 83 -6.48 3.50 -22.34
N GLN A 84 -6.76 3.17 -21.08
CA GLN A 84 -8.13 3.18 -20.55
C GLN A 84 -8.73 4.58 -20.43
N GLN A 85 -7.91 5.62 -20.20
CA GLN A 85 -8.39 7.01 -20.22
C GLN A 85 -8.71 7.48 -21.63
N VAL A 86 -7.85 7.12 -22.59
CA VAL A 86 -8.03 7.41 -24.02
C VAL A 86 -9.28 6.71 -24.56
N ALA A 87 -9.47 5.41 -24.28
CA ALA A 87 -10.65 4.65 -24.73
C ALA A 87 -12.00 5.16 -24.18
N LYS A 88 -11.98 5.99 -23.13
CA LYS A 88 -13.19 6.65 -22.58
C LYS A 88 -13.51 7.99 -23.25
N GLN A 89 -12.64 8.50 -24.13
CA GLN A 89 -12.95 9.66 -24.96
C GLN A 89 -13.64 9.24 -26.26
N PRO A 90 -14.78 9.86 -26.62
CA PRO A 90 -15.58 9.47 -27.78
C PRO A 90 -14.91 9.64 -29.15
N ASP A 91 -13.76 10.32 -29.23
CA ASP A 91 -12.99 10.58 -30.46
C ASP A 91 -11.50 10.19 -30.35
N ALA A 92 -11.17 9.23 -29.47
CA ALA A 92 -9.78 8.86 -29.24
C ALA A 92 -9.12 8.13 -30.44
N PRO A 93 -7.91 8.54 -30.87
CA PRO A 93 -7.13 7.80 -31.86
C PRO A 93 -6.71 6.42 -31.31
N ALA A 94 -6.52 5.46 -32.22
CA ALA A 94 -6.22 4.08 -31.88
C ALA A 94 -5.03 3.94 -30.90
N PRO A 95 -5.11 3.02 -29.91
CA PRO A 95 -4.06 2.86 -28.90
C PRO A 95 -2.73 2.54 -29.56
N ALA A 96 -1.66 3.14 -29.05
CA ALA A 96 -0.30 2.82 -29.48
C ALA A 96 -0.04 1.32 -29.22
N THR A 97 0.14 0.56 -30.29
CA THR A 97 0.54 -0.84 -30.22
C THR A 97 1.90 -0.92 -29.54
N ALA A 98 1.98 -1.62 -28.41
CA ALA A 98 3.24 -1.97 -27.78
C ALA A 98 4.16 -2.67 -28.79
N PRO A 99 5.50 -2.49 -28.71
CA PRO A 99 6.40 -3.23 -29.58
C PRO A 99 6.22 -4.72 -29.30
N THR A 100 5.81 -5.48 -30.31
CA THR A 100 5.84 -6.94 -30.26
C THR A 100 7.30 -7.37 -30.23
N GLU A 101 7.78 -7.74 -29.04
CA GLU A 101 8.96 -8.58 -28.88
C GLU A 101 8.63 -9.94 -29.51
N GLY A 102 8.95 -10.09 -30.80
CA GLY A 102 8.56 -11.26 -31.57
C GLY A 102 8.84 -11.17 -33.06
N ASP A 103 9.94 -10.54 -33.48
CA ASP A 103 10.48 -10.71 -34.84
C ASP A 103 11.98 -10.98 -34.74
N LYS A 104 12.31 -12.27 -34.66
CA LYS A 104 13.47 -12.92 -35.30
C LYS A 104 13.59 -14.36 -34.82
N ALA A 105 12.72 -15.20 -35.36
CA ALA A 105 13.06 -16.58 -35.67
C ALA A 105 12.81 -16.79 -37.17
N ASN A 106 13.89 -17.15 -37.86
CA ASN A 106 13.98 -17.89 -39.13
C ASN A 106 14.55 -17.14 -40.35
N GLY A 107 15.68 -17.66 -40.83
CA GLY A 107 16.50 -17.22 -41.95
C GLY A 107 17.91 -17.77 -41.79
#